data_AF-A0A4U1IUD9-F1
#
_entry.id   AF-A0A4U1IUD9-F1
#
_cell.length_a   1.000
_cell.length_b   1.000
_cell.length_c   1.000
_cell.angle_alpha   90.00
_cell.angle_beta   90.00
_cell.angle_gamma   90.00
#
_symmetry.space_group_name_H-M   'P 1'
#
loop_
_entity.id
_entity.type
_entity.pdbx_description
1 polymer ?
#
loop_
_entity_poly.entity_id
_entity_poly.type
_entity_poly.pdbx_seq_one_letter_code
_entity_poly.pdbx_strand_id
1 'polypeptide(L)'
;MSDEASNVEVEQITPIVLKVGKRKRSAIKDLKRGRGRLMDEVEQTLDEVRIGLGAEGARKELVPVVILYRQKDKRRKGLRIF
;
A
#
# COMPACT_ATOMS: atom_id res chain seq x y z
N MET A 1 3.98 -39.98 -4.71
CA MET A 1 3.57 -39.65 -3.33
C MET A 1 4.25 -38.35 -2.98
N SER A 2 3.63 -37.21 -2.71
CA SER A 2 2.32 -36.62 -2.98
C SER A 2 2.58 -35.15 -2.71
N ASP A 3 2.68 -34.32 -3.74
CA ASP A 3 2.82 -32.87 -3.56
C ASP A 3 1.48 -32.33 -3.08
N GLU A 4 1.43 -31.98 -1.80
CA GLU A 4 0.27 -31.39 -1.13
C GLU A 4 0.13 -29.95 -1.61
N ALA A 5 -0.61 -29.77 -2.71
CA ALA A 5 -1.00 -28.46 -3.21
C ALA A 5 -1.91 -27.80 -2.17
N SER A 6 -1.32 -26.98 -1.30
CA SER A 6 -2.03 -26.13 -0.36
C SER A 6 -2.98 -25.21 -1.14
N ASN A 7 -4.28 -25.48 -1.03
CA ASN A 7 -5.33 -24.67 -1.61
C ASN A 7 -5.36 -23.33 -0.87
N VAL A 8 -4.76 -22.29 -1.46
CA VAL A 8 -4.82 -20.93 -0.92
C VAL A 8 -6.18 -20.37 -1.28
N GLU A 9 -7.11 -20.39 -0.33
CA GLU A 9 -8.35 -19.62 -0.45
C GLU A 9 -7.97 -18.14 -0.55
N VAL A 10 -8.04 -17.60 -1.77
CA VAL A 10 -7.78 -16.18 -2.02
C VAL A 10 -9.00 -15.41 -1.54
N GLU A 11 -9.01 -15.11 -0.24
CA GLU A 11 -9.92 -14.15 0.35
C GLU A 11 -9.79 -12.84 -0.44
N GLN A 12 -10.88 -12.35 -1.04
CA GLN A 12 -10.84 -11.14 -1.86
C GLN A 12 -10.64 -9.92 -0.95
N ILE A 13 -9.37 -9.56 -0.72
CA ILE A 13 -9.01 -8.39 0.08
C ILE A 13 -9.21 -7.13 -0.77
N THR A 14 -10.09 -6.23 -0.32
CA THR A 14 -10.23 -4.90 -0.93
C THR A 14 -8.98 -4.08 -0.61
N PRO A 15 -8.23 -3.60 -1.62
CA PRO A 15 -6.97 -2.90 -1.38
C PRO A 15 -7.22 -1.53 -0.75
N ILE A 16 -6.47 -1.21 0.30
CA ILE A 16 -6.47 0.11 0.92
C ILE A 16 -5.57 1.03 0.10
N VAL A 17 -6.15 2.01 -0.58
CA VAL A 17 -5.42 2.94 -1.46
C VAL A 17 -5.15 4.25 -0.73
N LEU A 18 -3.90 4.46 -0.33
CA LEU A 18 -3.43 5.71 0.28
C LEU A 18 -2.85 6.65 -0.78
N LYS A 19 -3.41 7.87 -0.88
CA LYS A 19 -2.87 8.90 -1.78
C LYS A 19 -1.82 9.76 -1.07
N VAL A 20 -0.56 9.33 -1.14
CA VAL A 20 0.58 10.03 -0.51
C VAL A 20 1.08 11.27 -1.28
N GLY A 21 0.49 11.58 -2.44
CA GLY A 21 0.85 12.76 -3.25
C GLY A 21 2.29 12.74 -3.79
N LYS A 22 2.83 13.91 -4.14
CA LYS A 22 4.21 14.04 -4.64
C LYS A 22 5.19 13.96 -3.48
N ARG A 23 6.00 12.90 -3.44
CA ARG A 23 7.03 12.69 -2.41
C ARG A 23 8.44 12.85 -2.98
N LYS A 24 9.37 13.33 -2.14
CA LYS A 24 10.79 13.44 -2.50
C LYS A 24 11.40 12.04 -2.68
N ARG A 25 12.39 11.92 -3.57
CA ARG A 25 13.08 10.64 -3.83
C ARG A 25 13.70 10.05 -2.56
N SER A 26 14.20 10.88 -1.64
CA SER A 26 14.73 10.45 -0.35
C SER A 26 13.65 9.77 0.51
N ALA A 27 12.48 10.39 0.65
CA ALA A 27 11.37 9.82 1.41
C ALA A 27 10.93 8.45 0.87
N ILE A 28 10.92 8.29 -0.46
CA ILE A 28 10.63 6.98 -1.09
C ILE A 28 11.71 5.95 -0.75
N LYS A 29 13.00 6.34 -0.74
CA LYS A 29 14.09 5.44 -0.35
C LYS A 29 14.00 5.04 1.12
N ASP A 30 13.60 5.96 1.99
CA ASP A 30 13.41 5.68 3.41
C ASP A 30 12.25 4.72 3.64
N LEU A 31 11.11 4.93 2.96
CA LEU A 31 9.97 4.00 2.98
C LEU A 31 10.38 2.58 2.54
N LYS A 32 11.15 2.47 1.44
CA LYS A 32 11.67 1.17 0.96
C LYS A 32 12.60 0.47 1.95
N ARG A 33 13.17 1.21 2.91
CA ARG A 33 14.02 0.68 3.99
C ARG A 33 13.25 0.47 5.29
N GLY A 34 11.93 0.65 5.29
CA GLY A 34 11.08 0.52 6.47
C GLY A 34 11.28 1.64 7.49
N ARG A 35 11.54 2.88 7.06
CA ARG A 35 11.81 3.99 7.98
C ARG A 35 11.30 5.34 7.47
N GLY A 36 11.15 6.27 8.41
CA GLY A 36 10.76 7.66 8.15
C GLY A 36 9.26 7.84 7.96
N ARG A 37 8.83 9.10 7.83
CA ARG A 37 7.40 9.51 7.93
C ARG A 37 6.39 8.73 7.10
N LEU A 38 6.79 8.25 5.91
CA LEU A 38 5.89 7.45 5.08
C LEU A 38 5.65 6.04 5.65
N MET A 39 6.64 5.48 6.36
CA MET A 39 6.47 4.24 7.09
C MET A 39 5.56 4.45 8.30
N ASP A 40 5.73 5.56 9.02
CA ASP A 40 4.85 5.94 10.13
C ASP A 40 3.37 6.02 9.66
N GLU A 41 3.10 6.58 8.48
CA GLU A 41 1.76 6.61 7.85
C GLU A 41 1.23 5.18 7.57
N VAL A 42 2.09 4.25 7.15
CA VAL A 42 1.72 2.84 6.90
C VAL A 42 1.41 2.13 8.20
N GLU A 43 2.22 2.31 9.24
CA GLU A 43 2.01 1.72 10.57
C GLU A 43 0.69 2.19 11.18
N GLN A 44 0.42 3.50 11.11
CA GLN A 44 -0.86 4.06 11.56
C GLN A 44 -2.04 3.42 10.83
N THR A 45 -1.94 3.26 9.51
CA THR A 45 -3.00 2.61 8.72
C THR A 45 -3.21 1.16 9.15
N LEU A 46 -2.13 0.42 9.42
CA LEU A 46 -2.23 -0.95 9.92
C LEU A 46 -2.91 -1.01 11.28
N ASP A 47 -2.62 -0.07 12.17
CA ASP A 47 -3.26 0.00 13.48
C ASP A 47 -4.75 0.31 13.37
N GLU A 48 -5.14 1.25 12.50
CA GLU A 48 -6.55 1.54 12.19
C GLU A 48 -7.27 0.30 11.64
N VAL A 49 -6.62 -0.46 10.76
CA VAL A 49 -7.16 -1.72 10.22
C VAL A 49 -7.29 -2.79 11.30
N ARG A 50 -6.29 -2.96 12.18
CA ARG A 50 -6.38 -3.92 13.30
C ARG A 50 -7.55 -3.59 14.22
N ILE A 51 -7.72 -2.31 14.55
CA ILE A 51 -8.83 -1.84 15.38
C ILE A 51 -10.16 -2.15 14.70
N GLY A 52 -10.28 -1.89 13.38
CA GLY A 52 -11.48 -2.18 12.61
C GLY A 52 -11.84 -3.67 12.51
N LEU A 53 -10.84 -4.56 12.46
CA LEU A 53 -11.03 -6.01 12.41
C LEU A 53 -11.36 -6.66 13.77
N GLY A 54 -11.18 -5.93 14.88
CA GLY A 54 -11.50 -6.40 16.22
C GLY A 54 -10.81 -7.73 16.59
N ALA A 55 -11.59 -8.70 17.04
CA ALA A 55 -11.08 -9.99 17.54
C ALA A 55 -10.41 -10.87 16.46
N GLU A 56 -10.75 -10.67 15.18
CA GLU A 56 -10.10 -11.38 14.07
C GLU A 56 -8.73 -10.78 13.75
N GLY A 57 -8.59 -9.47 13.84
CA GLY A 57 -7.33 -8.75 13.63
C GLY A 57 -6.27 -9.08 14.68
N ALA A 58 -6.68 -9.37 15.93
CA ALA A 58 -5.76 -9.71 17.01
C ALA A 58 -5.09 -11.10 16.86
N ARG A 59 -5.66 -11.99 16.03
CA ARG A 59 -5.16 -13.37 15.85
C ARG A 59 -4.39 -13.56 14.54
N LYS A 60 -4.40 -12.57 13.65
CA LYS A 60 -3.79 -12.64 12.32
C LYS A 60 -2.62 -11.67 12.23
N GLU A 61 -1.53 -12.10 11.62
CA GLU A 61 -0.42 -11.22 11.26
C GLU A 61 -0.80 -10.44 9.99
N LEU A 62 -0.81 -9.11 10.07
CA LEU A 62 -1.08 -8.26 8.91
C LEU A 62 0.22 -7.90 8.22
N VAL A 63 0.42 -8.40 7.00
CA VAL A 63 1.58 -8.09 6.17
C VAL A 63 1.19 -7.01 5.13
N PRO A 64 1.70 -5.77 5.23
CA PRO A 64 1.37 -4.71 4.28
C PRO A 64 2.06 -4.94 2.93
N VAL A 65 1.28 -4.93 1.84
CA VAL A 65 1.80 -4.85 0.47
C VAL A 65 1.69 -3.41 -0.03
N VAL A 66 2.82 -2.70 -0.13
CA VAL A 66 2.85 -1.29 -0.53
C VAL A 66 3.25 -1.14 -2.00
N ILE A 67 2.31 -0.66 -2.83
CA ILE A 67 2.55 -0.40 -4.26
C ILE A 67 2.88 1.07 -4.49
N LEU A 68 4.11 1.34 -4.93
CA LEU A 68 4.56 2.68 -5.30
C LEU A 68 4.50 2.86 -6.82
N TYR A 69 3.69 3.81 -7.28
CA TYR A 69 3.60 4.16 -8.70
C TYR A 69 3.84 5.65 -8.92
N ARG A 70 4.39 5.99 -10.09
CA ARG A 70 4.44 7.37 -10.56
C ARG A 70 3.17 7.66 -11.35
N GLN A 71 2.39 8.64 -10.92
CA GLN A 71 1.29 9.13 -11.74
C GLN A 71 1.85 9.77 -13.01
N LYS A 72 1.39 9.31 -14.18
CA LYS A 72 1.75 9.89 -15.48
C LYS A 72 1.02 11.22 -15.64
N ASP A 73 1.75 12.30 -15.85
CA ASP A 73 1.16 13.62 -16.12
C ASP A 73 0.30 13.52 -17.40
N LYS A 74 -0.99 13.85 -17.29
CA LYS A 74 -1.85 14.00 -18.47
C LYS A 74 -1.32 15.23 -19.22
N ARG A 75 -0.64 15.02 -20.36
CA ARG A 75 -0.23 16.13 -21.24
C ARG A 75 -1.47 16.98 -21.52
N ARG A 76 -1.47 18.24 -21.08
CA ARG A 76 -2.45 19.21 -21.56
C ARG A 76 -2.23 19.32 -23.06
N LYS A 77 -3.12 18.71 -23.86
CA LYS A 77 -3.12 18.92 -25.31
C LYS A 77 -3.20 20.42 -25.53
N GLY A 78 -2.27 20.95 -26.32
CA GLY A 78 -1.98 22.37 -26.42
C GLY A 78 -3.24 23.19 -26.70
N LEU A 79 -3.43 24.22 -25.89
CA LEU A 79 -4.24 25.35 -26.30
C LEU A 79 -3.35 26.17 -27.26
N ARG A 80 -3.38 25.78 -28.53
CA ARG A 80 -2.91 26.62 -29.64
C ARG A 80 -4.00 27.67 -29.84
N ILE A 81 -3.78 28.88 -29.34
CA ILE A 81 -4.55 30.05 -29.76
C ILE A 81 -3.56 30.87 -30.60
N PHE A 82 -3.87 30.97 -31.88
CA PHE A 82 -3.35 32.01 -32.76
C PHE A 82 -4.10 33.31 -32.46
#